data_AF-A0A6M0C758-F1
#
_entry.id   AF-A0A6M0C758-F1
#
_cell.length_a   1.000
_cell.length_b   1.000
_cell.length_c   1.000
_cell.angle_alpha   90.00
_cell.angle_beta   90.00
_cell.angle_gamma   90.00
#
_symmetry.space_group_name_H-M   'P 1'
#
loop_
_entity.id
_entity.type
_entity.pdbx_description
1 polymer ?
#
loop_
_entity_poly.entity_id
_entity_poly.type
_entity_poly.pdbx_seq_one_letter_code
_entity_poly.pdbx_strand_id
1 'polypeptide(L)'
;MLNQRLIAVLILVFSVFLCFLISPALPQSPTVNSMTKAPVLLDGRMLFQVSGSGNFSAAQRAEIINSILKQTAELKEPMRVKINRENEPITIRIAPAGDIDNDIHLATIAETDVMLGMAAEDRAKTWQQSLQKAIDNAQKERTNAYRLRAIIISLLLIVGAIALRFQFKWISRRFSPRRDRNIPPTRTIWQQFLP
;
A
#
# COMPACT_ATOMS: atom_id res chain seq x y z
N MET A 1 -16.80 -22.53 31.83
CA MET A 1 -16.28 -21.14 31.76
C MET A 1 -14.86 -21.05 31.21
N LEU A 2 -13.97 -22.02 31.49
CA LEU A 2 -12.57 -22.01 31.03
C LEU A 2 -12.41 -21.97 29.50
N ASN A 3 -13.20 -22.76 28.76
CA ASN A 3 -13.11 -22.85 27.30
C ASN A 3 -13.59 -21.57 26.59
N GLN A 4 -14.52 -20.81 27.18
CA GLN A 4 -14.98 -19.54 26.60
C GLN A 4 -13.92 -18.44 26.73
N ARG A 5 -13.16 -18.43 27.82
CA ARG A 5 -12.05 -17.49 28.02
C ARG A 5 -10.88 -17.80 27.08
N LEU A 6 -10.56 -19.08 26.89
CA LEU A 6 -9.54 -19.52 25.93
C LEU A 6 -9.86 -19.11 24.49
N ILE A 7 -11.12 -19.30 24.05
CA ILE A 7 -11.53 -18.94 22.70
C ILE A 7 -11.52 -17.42 22.49
N ALA A 8 -11.94 -16.64 23.49
CA ALA A 8 -11.89 -15.18 23.43
C ALA A 8 -10.43 -14.66 23.30
N VAL A 9 -9.50 -15.26 24.04
CA VAL A 9 -8.07 -14.94 23.94
C VAL A 9 -7.52 -15.31 22.57
N LEU A 10 -7.90 -16.46 22.01
CA LEU A 10 -7.42 -16.92 20.70
C LEU A 10 -7.91 -16.01 19.56
N ILE A 11 -9.15 -15.53 19.62
CA ILE A 11 -9.70 -14.54 18.68
C ILE A 11 -8.97 -13.20 18.79
N LEU A 12 -8.69 -12.75 20.02
CA LEU A 12 -7.96 -11.50 20.25
C LEU A 12 -6.53 -11.57 19.70
N VAL A 13 -5.83 -12.68 19.94
CA VAL A 13 -4.48 -12.91 19.40
C VAL A 13 -4.49 -12.98 17.87
N PHE A 14 -5.47 -13.67 17.27
CA PHE A 14 -5.59 -13.75 15.81
C PHE A 14 -5.94 -12.39 15.18
N SER A 15 -6.77 -11.58 15.84
CA SER A 15 -7.09 -10.21 15.42
C SER A 15 -5.86 -9.30 15.46
N VAL A 16 -5.06 -9.39 16.53
CA VAL A 16 -3.81 -8.62 16.66
C VAL A 16 -2.79 -9.07 15.61
N PHE A 17 -2.69 -10.38 15.34
CA PHE A 17 -1.83 -10.94 14.29
C PHE A 17 -2.24 -10.44 12.90
N LEU A 18 -3.54 -10.38 12.60
CA LEU A 18 -4.02 -9.80 11.34
C LEU A 18 -3.69 -8.31 11.19
N CYS A 19 -3.73 -7.54 12.28
CA CYS A 19 -3.31 -6.13 12.23
C CYS A 19 -1.81 -5.97 11.92
N PHE A 20 -0.96 -6.89 12.40
CA PHE A 20 0.47 -6.89 12.08
C PHE A 20 0.78 -7.27 10.63
N LEU A 21 -0.04 -8.11 9.99
CA LEU A 21 0.11 -8.45 8.57
C LEU A 21 -0.20 -7.28 7.62
N ILE A 22 -0.89 -6.25 8.11
CA ILE A 22 -1.33 -5.10 7.30
C ILE A 22 -0.44 -3.87 7.55
N SER A 23 0.63 -3.96 8.36
CA SER A 23 1.50 -2.81 8.63
C SER A 23 2.02 -2.20 7.32
N PRO A 24 1.56 -0.99 6.93
CA PRO A 24 2.14 -0.31 5.80
C PRO A 24 3.57 0.03 6.19
N ALA A 25 4.54 -0.47 5.43
CA ALA A 25 5.93 -0.05 5.59
C ALA A 25 5.95 1.47 5.40
N LEU A 26 6.14 2.21 6.50
CA LEU A 26 6.29 3.66 6.45
C LEU A 26 7.50 3.94 5.56
N PRO A 27 7.34 4.66 4.43
CA PRO A 27 8.45 5.00 3.58
C PRO A 27 9.42 5.87 4.38
N GLN A 28 10.65 5.38 4.57
CA GLN A 28 11.72 6.20 5.13
C GLN A 28 12.08 7.28 4.10
N SER A 29 11.77 8.55 4.39
CA SER A 29 12.20 9.67 3.57
C SER A 29 13.71 9.84 3.74
N PRO A 30 14.52 9.67 2.68
CA PRO A 30 15.96 9.91 2.80
C PRO A 30 16.22 11.39 3.05
N THR A 31 17.24 11.68 3.85
CA THR A 31 17.71 13.04 4.16
C THR A 31 17.95 13.81 2.86
N VAL A 32 17.11 14.81 2.59
CA VAL A 32 17.15 15.62 1.36
C VAL A 32 18.08 16.82 1.61
N ASN A 33 19.19 16.91 0.90
CA ASN A 33 19.94 18.17 0.76
C ASN A 33 19.17 19.07 -0.24
N SER A 34 18.07 19.65 0.25
CA SER A 34 17.05 20.36 -0.54
C SER A 34 17.55 21.63 -1.21
N MET A 35 18.70 22.16 -0.81
CA MET A 35 19.32 23.33 -1.44
C MET A 35 19.91 23.04 -2.83
N THR A 36 20.31 21.80 -3.10
CA THR A 36 21.00 21.46 -4.36
C THR A 36 20.24 20.44 -5.19
N LYS A 37 19.44 19.59 -4.53
CA LYS A 37 18.65 18.55 -5.19
C LYS A 37 17.21 18.57 -4.73
N ALA A 38 16.31 18.28 -5.67
CA ALA A 38 14.88 18.18 -5.40
C ALA A 38 14.38 16.76 -5.71
N PRO A 39 13.46 16.23 -4.90
CA PRO A 39 12.92 14.89 -5.10
C PRO A 39 11.89 14.85 -6.22
N VAL A 40 12.00 13.85 -7.08
CA VAL A 40 10.96 13.45 -8.04
C VAL A 40 10.07 12.42 -7.36
N LEU A 41 8.77 12.70 -7.30
CA LEU A 41 7.77 11.95 -6.57
C LEU A 41 6.63 11.53 -7.52
N LEU A 42 6.16 10.29 -7.39
CA LEU A 42 4.90 9.85 -7.99
C LEU A 42 4.02 9.25 -6.90
N ASP A 43 2.82 9.79 -6.73
CA ASP A 43 1.85 9.36 -5.71
C ASP A 43 2.45 9.31 -4.29
N GLY A 44 3.29 10.29 -3.95
CA GLY A 44 3.96 10.41 -2.65
C GLY A 44 5.18 9.50 -2.44
N ARG A 45 5.56 8.68 -3.44
CA ARG A 45 6.75 7.84 -3.40
C ARG A 45 7.90 8.54 -4.12
N MET A 46 9.03 8.68 -3.44
CA MET A 46 10.24 9.24 -4.05
C MET A 46 10.88 8.23 -5.01
N LEU A 47 11.11 8.65 -6.25
CA LEU A 47 11.71 7.83 -7.29
C LEU A 47 13.21 8.08 -7.38
N PHE A 48 13.61 9.35 -7.45
CA PHE A 48 15.00 9.81 -7.51
C PHE A 48 15.06 11.30 -7.19
N GLN A 49 16.25 11.89 -7.29
CA GLN A 49 16.48 13.30 -7.08
C GLN A 49 17.15 13.91 -8.31
N VAL A 50 16.78 15.16 -8.60
CA VAL A 50 17.34 15.96 -9.70
C VAL A 50 18.04 17.21 -9.15
N SER A 51 19.13 17.60 -9.77
CA SER A 51 19.89 18.81 -9.48
C SER A 51 19.35 19.99 -10.28
N GLY A 52 19.82 21.22 -10.02
CA GLY A 52 19.62 22.33 -10.95
C GLY A 52 20.36 22.11 -12.27
N SER A 53 19.81 22.61 -13.39
CA SER A 53 20.46 22.55 -14.70
C SER A 53 20.05 23.73 -15.58
N GLY A 54 21.02 24.39 -16.20
CA GLY A 54 20.79 25.58 -17.01
C GLY A 54 20.09 26.68 -16.20
N ASN A 55 18.95 27.16 -16.72
CA ASN A 55 18.14 28.20 -16.08
C ASN A 55 17.10 27.66 -15.08
N PHE A 56 17.03 26.34 -14.87
CA PHE A 56 16.04 25.74 -13.99
C PHE A 56 16.66 25.31 -12.67
N SER A 57 16.04 25.73 -11.57
CA SER A 57 16.38 25.23 -10.24
C SER A 57 16.04 23.74 -10.11
N ALA A 58 16.64 23.06 -9.13
CA ALA A 58 16.32 21.66 -8.86
C ALA A 58 14.82 21.47 -8.61
N ALA A 59 14.20 22.36 -7.83
CA ALA A 59 12.78 22.32 -7.52
C ALA A 59 11.90 22.47 -8.77
N GLN A 60 12.24 23.43 -9.66
CA GLN A 60 11.51 23.61 -10.92
C GLN A 60 11.61 22.39 -11.83
N ARG A 61 12.81 21.79 -11.96
CA ARG A 61 12.98 20.55 -12.73
C ARG A 61 12.15 19.42 -12.14
N ALA A 62 12.19 19.24 -10.82
CA ALA A 62 11.39 18.21 -10.16
C ALA A 62 9.89 18.43 -10.36
N GLU A 63 9.41 19.67 -10.28
CA GLU A 63 8.00 20.02 -10.48
C GLU A 63 7.54 19.73 -11.91
N ILE A 64 8.33 20.10 -12.92
CA ILE A 64 8.05 19.78 -14.33
C ILE A 64 7.96 18.26 -14.51
N ILE A 65 8.95 17.51 -14.04
CA ILE A 65 8.99 16.05 -14.15
C ILE A 65 7.77 15.43 -13.44
N ASN A 66 7.48 15.86 -12.21
CA ASN A 66 6.34 15.35 -11.43
C ASN A 66 5.00 15.62 -12.14
N SER A 67 4.85 16.79 -12.76
CA SER A 67 3.63 17.12 -13.52
C SER A 67 3.42 16.19 -14.71
N ILE A 68 4.49 15.90 -15.47
CA ILE A 68 4.47 14.99 -16.62
C ILE A 68 4.19 13.56 -16.16
N LEU A 69 4.83 13.10 -15.07
CA LEU A 69 4.59 11.78 -14.51
C LEU A 69 3.14 11.60 -14.05
N LYS A 70 2.55 12.61 -13.41
CA LYS A 70 1.17 12.57 -12.98
C LYS A 70 0.22 12.42 -14.17
N GLN A 71 0.38 13.25 -15.20
CA GLN A 71 -0.43 13.18 -16.42
C GLN A 71 -0.27 11.81 -17.12
N THR A 72 0.95 11.32 -17.21
CA THR A 72 1.26 10.02 -17.82
C THR A 72 0.63 8.87 -17.06
N ALA A 73 0.64 8.92 -15.73
CA ALA A 73 0.08 7.87 -14.88
C ALA A 73 -1.46 7.91 -14.78
N GLU A 74 -2.10 8.97 -15.26
CA GLU A 74 -3.56 9.08 -15.43
C GLU A 74 -4.05 8.44 -16.74
N LEU A 75 -3.15 8.25 -17.72
CA LEU A 75 -3.47 7.54 -18.96
C LEU A 75 -3.80 6.07 -18.68
N LYS A 76 -4.86 5.57 -19.31
CA LYS A 76 -5.31 4.17 -19.19
C LYS A 76 -4.42 3.19 -19.96
N GLU A 77 -3.72 3.69 -20.97
CA GLU A 77 -2.87 2.87 -21.82
C GLU A 77 -1.56 2.53 -21.12
N PRO A 78 -1.02 1.33 -21.32
CA PRO A 78 0.26 0.95 -20.76
C PRO A 78 1.37 1.84 -21.32
N MET A 79 2.14 2.49 -20.44
CA MET A 79 3.22 3.39 -20.83
C MET A 79 4.59 2.73 -20.66
N ARG A 80 5.53 3.03 -21.55
CA ARG A 80 6.92 2.54 -21.51
C ARG A 80 7.90 3.69 -21.45
N VAL A 81 8.89 3.55 -20.56
CA VAL A 81 10.00 4.49 -20.40
C VAL A 81 11.16 4.06 -21.29
N LYS A 82 11.60 4.97 -22.16
CA LYS A 82 12.68 4.79 -23.12
C LYS A 82 13.81 5.77 -22.81
N ILE A 83 15.05 5.33 -23.06
CA ILE A 83 16.22 6.20 -23.08
C ILE A 83 16.51 6.51 -24.55
N ASN A 84 16.55 7.79 -24.90
CA ASN A 84 17.03 8.22 -26.20
C ASN A 84 18.52 8.56 -26.08
N ARG A 85 19.33 7.80 -26.82
CA ARG A 85 20.80 7.92 -26.87
C ARG A 85 21.32 8.64 -28.11
N GLU A 86 20.44 8.93 -29.07
CA GLU A 86 20.83 9.54 -30.35
C GLU A 86 21.17 11.01 -30.20
N ASN A 87 20.71 11.63 -29.11
CA ASN A 87 20.99 13.03 -28.78
C ASN A 87 21.84 13.11 -27.51
N GLU A 88 22.91 13.90 -27.57
CA GLU A 88 23.54 14.46 -26.38
C GLU A 88 22.91 15.82 -26.09
N PRO A 89 22.46 16.10 -24.86
CA PRO A 89 22.49 15.25 -23.67
C PRO A 89 21.45 14.10 -23.68
N ILE A 90 21.76 12.99 -23.00
CA ILE A 90 20.88 11.80 -22.88
C ILE A 90 19.52 12.20 -22.30
N THR A 91 18.43 11.76 -22.95
CA THR A 91 17.06 12.07 -22.54
C THR A 91 16.24 10.82 -22.22
N ILE A 92 15.31 10.97 -21.27
CA ILE A 92 14.31 9.98 -20.92
C ILE A 92 12.98 10.42 -21.51
N ARG A 93 12.31 9.49 -22.20
CA ARG A 93 11.03 9.70 -22.86
C ARG A 93 10.04 8.63 -22.43
N ILE A 94 8.75 8.94 -22.46
CA ILE A 94 7.67 8.01 -22.15
C ILE A 94 6.76 7.90 -23.37
N ALA A 95 6.48 6.69 -23.83
CA ALA A 95 5.62 6.45 -24.98
C ALA A 95 4.58 5.37 -24.65
N PRO A 96 3.38 5.39 -25.27
CA PRO A 96 2.45 4.28 -25.20
C PRO A 96 3.11 2.97 -25.65
N ALA A 97 2.75 1.84 -25.05
CA ALA A 97 3.37 0.55 -25.39
C ALA A 97 3.04 0.11 -26.83
N GLY A 98 1.96 0.62 -27.41
CA GLY A 98 1.48 0.33 -28.76
C GLY A 98 1.77 1.41 -29.81
N ASP A 99 2.25 2.58 -29.41
CA ASP A 99 2.57 3.68 -30.31
C ASP A 99 3.97 4.21 -29.99
N ILE A 100 4.89 4.00 -30.92
CA ILE A 100 6.31 4.34 -30.76
C ILE A 100 6.57 5.80 -31.12
N ASP A 101 5.71 6.41 -31.95
CA ASP A 101 5.94 7.73 -32.55
C ASP A 101 5.40 8.86 -31.66
N ASN A 102 4.50 8.55 -30.73
CA ASN A 102 3.97 9.51 -29.76
C ASN A 102 4.76 9.48 -28.45
N ASP A 103 5.97 10.03 -28.46
CA ASP A 103 6.84 10.05 -27.29
C ASP A 103 6.84 11.39 -26.54
N ILE A 104 6.59 11.31 -25.24
CA ILE A 104 6.58 12.45 -24.34
C ILE A 104 7.99 12.59 -23.74
N HIS A 105 8.62 13.75 -23.96
CA HIS A 105 9.87 14.07 -23.28
C HIS A 105 9.61 14.23 -21.78
N LEU A 106 10.28 13.42 -20.95
CA LEU A 106 10.14 13.47 -19.50
C LEU A 106 11.24 14.32 -18.86
N ALA A 107 12.49 13.97 -19.15
CA ALA A 107 13.64 14.59 -18.50
C ALA A 107 14.91 14.44 -19.33
N THR A 108 15.75 15.46 -19.31
CA THR A 108 17.14 15.40 -19.74
C THR A 108 18.05 15.16 -18.55
N ILE A 109 19.03 14.28 -18.68
CA ILE A 109 20.03 14.01 -17.64
C ILE A 109 21.06 15.14 -17.70
N ALA A 110 21.12 15.93 -16.62
CA ALA A 110 22.15 16.94 -16.49
C ALA A 110 23.46 16.30 -15.98
N GLU A 111 24.60 16.89 -16.30
CA GLU A 111 25.90 16.47 -15.75
C GLU A 111 25.89 16.50 -14.20
N THR A 112 25.19 17.48 -13.63
CA THR A 112 25.01 17.64 -12.18
C THR A 112 24.11 16.57 -11.55
N ASP A 113 23.38 15.79 -12.36
CA ASP A 113 22.59 14.65 -11.90
C ASP A 113 23.47 13.40 -11.72
N VAL A 114 24.64 13.34 -12.36
CA VAL A 114 25.53 12.17 -12.39
C VAL A 114 26.54 12.26 -11.24
N MET A 115 26.87 11.12 -10.62
CA MET A 115 27.93 11.06 -9.60
C MET A 115 29.30 10.97 -10.28
N LEU A 116 30.34 11.53 -9.65
CA LEU A 116 31.73 11.37 -10.10
C LEU A 116 32.04 9.89 -10.32
N GLY A 117 32.54 9.55 -11.51
CA GLY A 117 32.87 8.18 -11.90
C GLY A 117 31.69 7.32 -12.38
N MET A 118 30.47 7.86 -12.47
CA MET A 118 29.31 7.20 -13.06
C MET A 118 29.08 7.72 -14.49
N ALA A 119 28.72 6.85 -15.43
CA ALA A 119 28.30 7.29 -16.76
C ALA A 119 26.88 7.88 -16.72
N ALA A 120 26.61 8.90 -17.54
CA ALA A 120 25.26 9.45 -17.70
C ALA A 120 24.24 8.36 -18.14
N GLU A 121 24.70 7.37 -18.91
CA GLU A 121 23.89 6.23 -19.32
C GLU A 121 23.48 5.34 -18.14
N ASP A 122 24.38 5.06 -17.20
CA ASP A 122 24.05 4.26 -16.00
C ASP A 122 23.02 4.98 -15.14
N ARG A 123 23.13 6.31 -15.06
CA ARG A 123 22.13 7.16 -14.41
C ARG A 123 20.77 7.08 -15.12
N ALA A 124 20.78 7.15 -16.45
CA ALA A 124 19.58 7.01 -17.27
C ALA A 124 18.87 5.68 -17.02
N LYS A 125 19.64 4.59 -16.99
CA LYS A 125 19.13 3.22 -16.77
C LYS A 125 18.51 3.06 -15.39
N THR A 126 19.17 3.62 -14.37
CA THR A 126 18.65 3.61 -12.99
C THR A 126 17.31 4.36 -12.90
N TRP A 127 17.23 5.53 -13.54
CA TRP A 127 15.99 6.32 -13.59
C TRP A 127 14.91 5.60 -14.39
N GLN A 128 15.23 5.05 -15.55
CA GLN A 128 14.31 4.28 -16.38
C GLN A 128 13.66 3.13 -15.60
N GLN A 129 14.45 2.34 -14.88
CA GLN A 129 13.94 1.22 -14.08
C GLN A 129 13.01 1.70 -12.96
N SER A 130 13.40 2.77 -12.26
CA SER A 130 12.62 3.34 -11.16
C SER A 130 11.30 3.92 -11.66
N LEU A 131 11.35 4.63 -12.79
CA LEU A 131 10.19 5.23 -13.46
C LEU A 131 9.24 4.17 -13.99
N GLN A 132 9.73 3.16 -14.72
CA GLN A 132 8.89 2.11 -15.29
C GLN A 132 8.13 1.38 -14.19
N LYS A 133 8.84 0.97 -13.13
CA LYS A 133 8.22 0.31 -11.98
C LYS A 133 7.16 1.19 -11.30
N ALA A 134 7.44 2.48 -11.16
CA ALA A 134 6.53 3.41 -10.52
C ALA A 134 5.26 3.65 -11.36
N ILE A 135 5.41 3.84 -12.67
CA ILE A 135 4.30 4.02 -13.61
C ILE A 135 3.44 2.75 -13.67
N ASP A 136 4.06 1.57 -13.79
CA ASP A 136 3.35 0.29 -13.78
C ASP A 136 2.52 0.11 -12.52
N ASN A 137 3.09 0.46 -11.36
CA ASN A 137 2.38 0.37 -10.08
C ASN A 137 1.25 1.40 -10.00
N ALA A 138 1.50 2.65 -10.39
CA ALA A 138 0.50 3.72 -10.37
C ALA A 138 -0.69 3.39 -11.28
N GLN A 139 -0.43 2.86 -12.48
CA GLN A 139 -1.49 2.41 -13.40
C GLN A 139 -2.25 1.21 -12.84
N LYS A 140 -1.57 0.21 -12.26
CA LYS A 140 -2.21 -0.94 -11.61
C LYS A 140 -3.11 -0.53 -10.46
N GLU A 141 -2.65 0.35 -9.57
CA GLU A 141 -3.42 0.85 -8.42
C GLU A 141 -4.67 1.63 -8.85
N ARG A 142 -4.62 2.28 -10.02
CA ARG A 142 -5.76 2.97 -10.63
C ARG A 142 -6.73 2.05 -11.39
N THR A 143 -6.38 0.78 -11.65
CA THR A 143 -7.34 -0.17 -12.24
C THR A 143 -8.43 -0.59 -11.24
N ASN A 144 -9.68 -0.65 -11.72
CA ASN A 144 -10.84 -1.05 -10.91
C ASN A 144 -10.67 -2.43 -10.24
N ALA A 145 -9.88 -3.32 -10.85
CA ALA A 145 -9.61 -4.66 -10.33
C ALA A 145 -8.90 -4.64 -8.97
N TYR A 146 -7.98 -3.69 -8.73
CA TYR A 146 -7.27 -3.59 -7.44
C TYR A 146 -8.21 -3.12 -6.33
N ARG A 147 -9.06 -2.13 -6.63
CA ARG A 147 -10.09 -1.62 -5.69
C ARG A 147 -11.12 -2.70 -5.34
N LEU A 148 -11.58 -3.44 -6.35
CA LEU A 148 -12.54 -4.54 -6.14
C LEU A 148 -11.94 -5.66 -5.31
N ARG A 149 -10.66 -6.02 -5.48
CA ARG A 149 -10.01 -7.03 -4.63
C ARG A 149 -9.97 -6.62 -3.17
N ALA A 150 -9.61 -5.37 -2.86
CA ALA A 150 -9.62 -4.87 -1.49
C ALA A 150 -11.03 -4.92 -0.87
N ILE A 151 -12.05 -4.51 -1.64
CA ILE A 151 -13.45 -4.59 -1.22
C ILE A 151 -13.87 -6.04 -0.97
N ILE A 152 -13.58 -6.96 -1.90
CA ILE A 152 -13.93 -8.38 -1.76
C ILE A 152 -13.25 -9.01 -0.54
N ILE A 153 -11.97 -8.71 -0.31
CA ILE A 153 -11.23 -9.21 0.86
C ILE A 153 -11.86 -8.67 2.16
N SER A 154 -12.16 -7.38 2.23
CA SER A 154 -12.84 -6.79 3.40
C SER A 154 -14.22 -7.42 3.64
N LEU A 155 -14.99 -7.67 2.58
CA LEU A 155 -16.31 -8.28 2.66
C LEU A 155 -16.21 -9.74 3.13
N LEU A 156 -15.25 -10.50 2.61
CA LEU A 156 -14.98 -11.88 3.04
C LEU A 156 -14.60 -11.96 4.52
N LEU A 157 -13.80 -11.02 5.03
CA LEU A 157 -13.45 -10.96 6.44
C LEU A 157 -14.67 -10.67 7.32
N ILE A 158 -15.54 -9.74 6.92
CA ILE A 158 -16.78 -9.42 7.63
C ILE A 158 -17.72 -10.63 7.64
N VAL A 159 -17.95 -11.25 6.48
CA VAL A 159 -18.79 -12.45 6.35
C VAL A 159 -18.22 -13.60 7.17
N GLY A 160 -16.91 -13.81 7.14
CA GLY A 160 -16.21 -14.82 7.94
C GLY A 160 -16.39 -14.58 9.45
N ALA A 161 -16.25 -13.35 9.92
CA ALA A 161 -16.46 -12.99 11.33
C ALA A 161 -17.92 -13.22 11.77
N ILE A 162 -18.89 -12.89 10.91
CA ILE A 162 -20.31 -13.14 11.15
C ILE A 162 -20.57 -14.65 11.21
N ALA A 163 -20.05 -15.42 10.26
CA ALA A 163 -20.21 -16.87 10.21
C ALA A 163 -19.64 -17.54 11.47
N LEU A 164 -18.45 -17.13 11.93
CA LEU A 164 -17.85 -17.60 13.18
C LEU A 164 -18.73 -17.31 14.39
N ARG A 165 -19.32 -16.11 14.46
CA ARG A 165 -20.26 -15.74 15.53
C ARG A 165 -21.50 -16.64 15.56
N PHE A 166 -22.03 -17.00 14.39
CA PHE A 166 -23.18 -17.89 14.27
C PHE A 166 -22.83 -19.35 14.60
N GLN A 167 -21.68 -19.85 14.13
CA GLN A 167 -21.21 -21.19 14.49
C GLN A 167 -21.02 -21.35 15.99
N PHE A 168 -20.48 -20.32 16.67
CA PHE A 168 -20.33 -20.32 18.12
C PHE A 168 -21.68 -20.38 18.84
N LYS A 169 -22.69 -19.61 18.38
CA LYS A 169 -24.06 -19.70 18.92
C LYS A 169 -24.67 -21.08 18.68
N TRP A 170 -24.49 -21.67 17.50
CA TRP A 170 -25.04 -22.98 17.16
C TRP A 170 -24.42 -24.11 18.00
N ILE A 171 -23.09 -24.12 18.13
CA ILE A 171 -22.35 -25.06 19.00
C ILE A 171 -22.76 -24.87 20.47
N SER A 172 -22.87 -23.64 20.95
CA SER A 172 -23.29 -23.37 22.33
C SER A 172 -24.72 -23.85 22.61
N ARG A 173 -25.62 -23.79 21.64
CA ARG A 173 -27.00 -24.31 21.76
C ARG A 173 -27.06 -25.83 21.71
N ARG A 174 -26.19 -26.47 20.92
CA ARG A 174 -26.14 -27.93 20.79
C ARG A 174 -25.47 -28.62 21.97
N PHE A 175 -24.51 -27.97 22.63
CA PHE A 175 -23.79 -28.49 23.78
C PHE A 175 -24.18 -27.87 25.12
N SER A 176 -25.18 -26.97 25.17
CA SER A 176 -25.75 -26.58 26.46
C SER A 176 -26.60 -27.73 26.97
N PRO A 177 -26.23 -28.42 28.06
CA PRO A 177 -27.20 -29.23 28.76
C PRO A 177 -28.31 -28.26 29.18
N ARG A 178 -29.58 -28.62 28.98
CA ARG A 178 -30.68 -27.96 29.67
C ARG A 178 -30.36 -28.07 31.16
N ARG A 179 -29.75 -27.03 31.72
CA ARG A 179 -29.50 -26.93 33.16
C ARG A 179 -30.84 -26.59 33.75
N ASP A 180 -31.58 -27.66 34.04
CA ASP A 180 -32.84 -27.61 34.76
C ASP A 180 -32.70 -26.65 35.94
N ARG A 181 -33.56 -25.63 35.95
CA ARG A 181 -33.86 -24.87 37.16
C ARG A 181 -34.75 -25.74 38.04
N ASN A 182 -34.20 -26.82 38.57
CA ASN A 182 -34.76 -27.49 39.74
C ASN A 182 -33.88 -27.10 40.93
N ILE A 183 -33.98 -25.84 41.33
CA ILE A 183 -33.64 -25.45 42.69
C ILE A 183 -34.89 -25.82 43.50
N PRO A 184 -34.89 -26.89 44.31
CA PRO A 184 -36.02 -27.13 45.20
C PRO A 184 -36.14 -25.92 46.13
N PRO A 185 -37.36 -25.39 46.38
CA PRO A 185 -37.53 -24.36 47.38
C PRO A 185 -37.02 -24.94 48.71
N THR A 186 -36.00 -24.32 49.27
CA THR A 186 -35.49 -24.59 50.61
C THR A 186 -36.66 -24.52 51.58
N ARG A 187 -37.20 -25.68 51.97
CA ARG A 187 -38.17 -25.77 53.06
C ARG A 187 -37.52 -25.16 54.30
N THR A 188 -38.19 -24.14 54.81
CA THR A 188 -37.97 -23.47 56.08
C THR A 188 -37.93 -24.49 57.22
N ILE A 189 -36.73 -24.76 57.75
CA ILE A 189 -36.50 -25.63 58.93
C ILE A 189 -36.80 -24.88 60.25
N TRP A 190 -37.21 -23.62 60.21
CA TRP A 190 -37.34 -22.76 61.39
C TRP A 190 -38.72 -22.76 62.09
N GLN A 191 -39.61 -23.72 61.84
CA GLN A 191 -40.90 -23.82 62.55
C GLN A 191 -40.97 -24.90 63.64
N GLN A 192 -39.86 -25.58 63.95
CA GLN A 192 -39.82 -26.61 65.02
C GLN A 192 -39.14 -26.15 66.33
N PHE A 193 -38.71 -24.89 66.43
CA PHE A 193 -38.00 -24.36 67.59
C PHE A 193 -38.46 -22.96 68.01
N LEU A 194 -39.77 -22.76 68.24
CA LEU A 194 -40.21 -21.72 69.15
C LEU A 194 -41.37 -22.24 70.02
N PRO A 195 -41.31 -22.02 71.35
CA PRO A 195 -42.26 -22.55 72.34
C PRO A 195 -43.64 -21.89 72.28
#